data_AF-A0A2T5JCP1-F1
#
_entry.id   AF-A0A2T5JCP1-F1
#
_cell.length_a   1.000
_cell.length_b   1.000
_cell.length_c   1.000
_cell.angle_alpha   90.00
_cell.angle_beta   90.00
_cell.angle_gamma   90.00
#
_symmetry.space_group_name_H-M   'P 1'
#
loop_
_entity.id
_entity.type
_entity.pdbx_description
1 polymer ?
#
loop_
_entity_poly.entity_id
_entity_poly.type
_entity_poly.pdbx_seq_one_letter_code
_entity_poly.pdbx_strand_id
1 'polypeptide(L)'
;MNKTILSTQIKLEILTICSGPISRPDNLINQVQLFMLGYDDFEDWCRQLEKRLQLLAVEYQTGKEIAEGHINGQTTVDQCIQMVV
;
A
#
# COMPACT_ATOMS: atom_id res chain seq x y z
N MET A 1 -3.17 19.00 -0.77
CA MET A 1 -3.45 17.57 -0.51
C MET A 1 -2.95 17.23 0.89
N ASN A 2 -3.80 16.62 1.74
CA ASN A 2 -3.40 16.26 3.10
C ASN A 2 -2.63 14.92 3.08
N LYS A 3 -1.29 15.00 3.09
CA LYS A 3 -0.39 13.83 3.01
C LYS A 3 -0.65 12.80 4.11
N THR A 4 -1.11 13.24 5.28
CA THR A 4 -1.44 12.37 6.40
C THR A 4 -2.64 11.48 6.09
N ILE A 5 -3.70 12.04 5.50
CA ILE A 5 -4.90 11.28 5.12
C ILE A 5 -4.56 10.22 4.07
N LEU A 6 -3.80 10.60 3.04
CA LEU A 6 -3.41 9.68 1.98
C LEU A 6 -2.50 8.55 2.50
N SER A 7 -1.56 8.85 3.40
CA SER A 7 -0.73 7.85 4.08
C SER A 7 -1.57 6.84 4.89
N THR A 8 -2.53 7.32 5.69
CA THR A 8 -3.44 6.44 6.45
C THR A 8 -4.30 5.58 5.52
N GLN A 9 -4.80 6.12 4.40
CA GLN A 9 -5.57 5.35 3.43
C GLN A 9 -4.73 4.24 2.79
N ILE A 10 -3.48 4.52 2.42
CA ILE A 10 -2.57 3.51 1.85
C ILE A 10 -2.33 2.37 2.85
N LYS A 11 -2.10 2.70 4.13
CA LYS A 11 -1.96 1.69 5.20
C LYS A 11 -3.23 0.85 5.36
N LEU A 12 -4.40 1.45 5.23
CA LEU A 12 -5.68 0.74 5.27
C LEU A 12 -5.82 -0.25 4.11
N GLU A 13 -5.49 0.14 2.88
CA GLU A 13 -5.53 -0.75 1.72
C GLU A 13 -4.59 -1.95 1.90
N ILE A 14 -3.36 -1.71 2.39
CA ILE A 14 -2.38 -2.77 2.65
C ILE A 14 -2.96 -3.83 3.61
N LEU A 15 -3.56 -3.39 4.72
CA LEU A 15 -4.16 -4.29 5.72
C LEU A 15 -5.44 -4.97 5.23
N THR A 16 -6.22 -4.28 4.41
CA THR A 16 -7.48 -4.80 3.85
C THR A 16 -7.21 -5.99 2.92
N ILE A 17 -6.17 -5.90 2.08
CA ILE A 17 -5.80 -6.98 1.15
C ILE A 17 -5.26 -8.19 1.90
N CYS A 18 -4.38 -8.01 2.89
CA CYS A 18 -3.81 -9.15 3.64
C CYS A 18 -4.73 -9.70 4.73
N SER A 19 -6.02 -9.37 4.71
CA SER A 19 -7.04 -9.86 5.67
C SER A 19 -6.67 -9.64 7.14
N GLY A 20 -5.86 -8.62 7.45
CA GLY A 20 -5.45 -8.32 8.81
C GLY A 20 -6.63 -7.77 9.64
N PRO A 21 -6.68 -7.99 10.97
CA PRO A 21 -7.70 -7.36 11.80
C PRO A 21 -7.56 -5.82 11.70
N ILE A 22 -8.55 -5.19 11.06
CA ILE A 22 -8.62 -3.74 10.78
C ILE A 22 -8.87 -2.97 12.08
N SER A 23 -7.89 -2.98 12.97
CA SER A 23 -8.04 -2.36 14.28
C SER A 23 -7.47 -0.95 14.27
N ARG A 24 -6.31 -0.72 13.63
CA ARG A 24 -5.59 0.57 13.61
C ARG A 24 -4.59 0.65 12.43
N PRO A 25 -4.97 1.18 11.25
CA PRO A 25 -4.03 1.33 10.13
C PRO A 25 -2.86 2.25 10.46
N ASP A 26 -3.05 3.26 11.31
CA ASP A 26 -1.98 4.17 11.74
C ASP A 26 -0.85 3.48 12.52
N ASN A 27 -1.13 2.32 13.14
CA ASN A 27 -0.14 1.51 13.86
C ASN A 27 0.74 0.67 12.92
N LEU A 28 0.41 0.60 11.63
CA LEU A 28 1.26 -0.09 10.68
C LEU A 28 2.57 0.69 10.52
N ILE A 29 3.66 0.06 10.96
CA ILE A 29 5.00 0.64 11.00
C ILE A 29 5.50 0.80 9.55
N ASN A 30 5.99 1.99 9.20
CA ASN A 30 6.42 2.34 7.84
C ASN A 30 7.54 1.42 7.31
N GLN A 31 8.42 0.93 8.19
CA GLN A 31 9.55 0.07 7.82
C GLN A 31 9.18 -1.40 7.62
N VAL A 32 7.92 -1.79 7.88
CA VAL A 32 7.48 -3.18 7.66
C VAL A 32 7.50 -3.49 6.18
N GLN A 33 8.17 -4.59 5.83
CA GLN A 33 8.14 -5.18 4.49
C GLN A 33 6.86 -5.99 4.30
N LEU A 34 6.31 -5.96 3.09
CA LEU A 34 5.03 -6.59 2.78
C LEU A 34 5.05 -8.12 2.98
N PHE A 35 6.20 -8.79 2.82
CA PHE A 35 6.29 -10.23 3.11
C PHE A 35 5.98 -10.55 4.58
N MET A 36 6.30 -9.65 5.52
CA MET A 36 5.95 -9.84 6.93
C MET A 36 4.44 -9.78 7.18
N LEU A 37 3.68 -9.30 6.19
CA LEU A 37 2.23 -9.27 6.16
C LEU A 37 1.64 -10.40 5.28
N GLY A 38 2.48 -11.31 4.76
CA GLY A 38 2.06 -12.45 3.93
C GLY A 38 1.97 -12.18 2.42
N TYR A 39 2.41 -11.03 1.92
CA TYR A 39 2.34 -10.71 0.48
C TYR A 39 3.23 -11.58 -0.41
N ASP A 40 4.23 -12.27 0.16
CA ASP A 40 5.09 -13.19 -0.60
C ASP A 40 4.43 -14.57 -0.78
N ASP A 41 3.51 -14.92 0.13
CA ASP A 41 2.76 -16.17 0.07
C ASP A 41 1.62 -16.12 -0.97
N PHE A 42 1.25 -14.91 -1.40
CA PHE A 42 0.14 -14.65 -2.32
C PHE A 42 0.55 -13.62 -3.38
N GLU A 43 1.08 -14.10 -4.50
CA GLU A 43 1.56 -13.26 -5.61
C GLU A 43 0.50 -12.24 -6.09
N ASP A 44 -0.78 -12.61 -6.04
CA ASP A 44 -1.91 -11.74 -6.39
C ASP A 44 -2.10 -10.54 -5.45
N TRP A 45 -1.65 -10.60 -4.20
CA TRP A 45 -1.83 -9.49 -3.26
C TRP A 45 -1.02 -8.26 -3.67
N CYS A 46 0.19 -8.46 -4.19
CA CYS A 46 0.99 -7.36 -4.72
C CYS A 46 0.28 -6.69 -5.92
N ARG A 47 -0.28 -7.50 -6.83
CA ARG A 47 -1.04 -7.01 -8.00
C ARG A 47 -2.31 -6.28 -7.61
N GLN A 48 -3.02 -6.77 -6.59
CA GLN A 48 -4.20 -6.09 -6.06
C GLN A 48 -3.82 -4.76 -5.41
N LEU A 49 -2.72 -4.72 -4.66
CA LEU A 49 -2.25 -3.51 -4.00
C LEU A 49 -1.84 -2.46 -5.03
N GLU A 50 -1.09 -2.83 -6.07
CA GLU A 50 -0.74 -1.90 -7.17
C GLU A 50 -1.99 -1.26 -7.79
N LYS A 51 -3.01 -2.07 -8.10
CA LYS A 51 -4.28 -1.56 -8.65
C LYS A 51 -4.96 -0.58 -7.68
N ARG A 52 -4.98 -0.88 -6.38
CA ARG A 52 -5.55 0.01 -5.36
C ARG A 52 -4.76 1.31 -5.23
N LEU A 53 -3.44 1.25 -5.19
CA LEU A 53 -2.60 2.43 -5.10
C LEU A 53 -2.70 3.31 -6.35
N GLN A 54 -2.82 2.70 -7.55
CA GLN A 54 -3.06 3.44 -8.79
C GLN A 54 -4.40 4.19 -8.75
N LEU A 55 -5.47 3.57 -8.22
CA LEU A 55 -6.75 4.23 -8.04
C LEU A 55 -6.63 5.42 -7.09
N LEU A 56 -5.97 5.25 -5.94
CA LEU A 56 -5.72 6.35 -5.00
C LEU A 56 -4.89 7.47 -5.65
N ALA A 57 -3.86 7.14 -6.43
CA ALA A 57 -3.03 8.11 -7.13
C ALA A 57 -3.87 8.99 -8.08
N VAL A 58 -4.86 8.39 -8.76
CA VAL A 58 -5.80 9.08 -9.66
C VAL A 58 -6.82 9.90 -8.87
N GLU A 59 -7.46 9.32 -7.86
CA GLU A 59 -8.47 9.98 -7.03
C GLU A 59 -7.93 11.24 -6.34
N TYR A 60 -6.68 11.17 -5.87
CA TYR A 60 -6.00 12.27 -5.21
C TYR A 60 -5.20 13.17 -6.16
N GLN A 61 -5.26 12.93 -7.48
CA GLN A 61 -4.60 13.73 -8.53
C GLN A 61 -3.10 13.93 -8.30
N THR A 62 -2.42 12.88 -7.87
CA THR A 62 -1.01 12.91 -7.46
C THR A 62 -0.04 12.98 -8.66
N GLY A 63 -0.51 12.60 -9.84
CA GLY A 63 0.31 12.48 -11.05
C GLY A 63 1.26 11.28 -11.04
N LYS A 64 1.16 10.39 -10.05
CA LYS A 64 1.97 9.17 -9.95
C LYS A 64 1.35 8.03 -10.76
N GLU A 65 2.21 7.21 -11.35
CA GLU A 65 1.84 6.01 -12.08
C GLU A 65 2.47 4.79 -11.42
N ILE A 66 1.63 3.80 -11.15
CA ILE A 66 1.96 2.59 -10.42
C ILE A 66 1.59 1.44 -11.34
N ALA A 67 2.62 0.92 -12.00
CA ALA A 67 2.51 -0.19 -12.92
C ALA A 67 2.62 -1.53 -12.18
N GLU A 68 2.17 -2.57 -12.85
CA GLU A 68 2.39 -3.93 -12.43
C GLU A 68 3.90 -4.23 -12.30
N GLY A 69 4.31 -4.80 -11.18
CA GLY A 69 5.72 -5.13 -10.89
C GLY A 69 6.43 -4.11 -10.00
N HIS A 70 5.82 -2.95 -9.73
CA HIS A 70 6.41 -1.94 -8.83
C HIS A 70 6.41 -2.37 -7.36
N ILE A 71 5.49 -3.25 -6.96
CA ILE A 71 5.36 -3.74 -5.59
C ILE A 71 5.68 -5.24 -5.54
N ASN A 72 6.46 -5.64 -4.54
CA ASN A 72 6.77 -7.03 -4.22
C ASN A 72 6.89 -7.22 -2.69
N GLY A 73 7.13 -8.47 -2.24
CA GLY A 73 7.26 -8.78 -0.81
C GLY A 73 8.34 -7.97 -0.07
N GLN A 74 9.40 -7.52 -0.76
CA GLN A 74 10.47 -6.72 -0.16
C GLN A 74 10.12 -5.24 -0.04
N THR A 75 9.09 -4.77 -0.76
CA THR A 75 8.60 -3.40 -0.67
C THR A 75 8.15 -3.10 0.76
N THR A 76 8.51 -1.92 1.28
CA THR A 76 8.07 -1.46 2.60
C THR A 76 6.77 -0.66 2.51
N VAL A 77 6.06 -0.56 3.62
CA VAL A 77 4.87 0.30 3.75
C VAL A 77 5.21 1.76 3.39
N ASP A 78 6.40 2.25 3.78
CA ASP A 78 6.87 3.60 3.43
C ASP A 78 7.03 3.76 1.91
N GLN A 79 7.60 2.77 1.24
CA GLN A 79 7.77 2.80 -0.22
C GLN A 79 6.42 2.84 -0.93
N CYS A 80 5.43 2.06 -0.48
CA CYS A 80 4.05 2.15 -0.98
C CYS A 80 3.47 3.56 -0.81
N ILE A 81 3.74 4.23 0.31
CA ILE A 81 3.30 5.61 0.55
C ILE A 81 3.98 6.58 -0.42
N GLN A 82 5.30 6.50 -0.59
CA GLN A 82 6.06 7.38 -1.49
C GLN A 82 5.72 7.18 -2.98
N MET A 83 5.22 6.00 -3.36
CA MET A 83 4.73 5.75 -4.72
C MET A 83 3.50 6.58 -5.06
N VAL A 84 2.69 6.95 -4.07
CA VAL A 84 1.44 7.69 -4.28
C VAL A 84 1.57 9.17 -3.88
N VAL A 85 2.31 9.50 -2.80
CA VAL A 85 2.47 10.87 -2.25
C VAL A 85 3.49 11.71 -3.03
#